data_AF-A0A094I4V8-F1
#
_entry.id   AF-A0A094I4V8-F1
#
_cell.length_a   1.000
_cell.length_b   1.000
_cell.length_c   1.000
_cell.angle_alpha   90.00
_cell.angle_beta   90.00
_cell.angle_gamma   90.00
#
_symmetry.space_group_name_H-M   'P 1'
#
loop_
_entity.id
_entity.type
_entity.pdbx_description
1 polymer ?
#
loop_
_entity_poly.entity_id
_entity_poly.type
_entity_poly.pdbx_seq_one_letter_code
_entity_poly.pdbx_strand_id
1 'polypeptide(L)'
;MYNVDKPCHFCVISSTNYPSQTPSIAASPMNSAYVVLSTPTVFAVLDIAPLARGHVLLIPRVHCEKLSDLNPEQSAVVGFWLPIVSRGVMAGLLGIDWESKGMSWNVVQANGRQAGQTIKHAHFHIIPRPRPEMLSLFGTSRDVSAVLDYDRRVVAVAEGLGTRLGDDEGLETCMMIKTALRKEILRLKREGKIVQGEENWELWSITERGERGMRFNNHIHSQLGLAILPTDVKLITKPEDLYQWSILTPGKAALFNKQLSKHSTGAYIDLCNGVGVHFKAVLGKGAADYGQETRLVTTSTAFDEPEKNRQHDTITFQLSAKEWRERFNAEVAIKEALEIEMMGIKGENAELLTEIKALREEEATRTRDLEKAREALLVSSHILQERALKASEDSQKITHA
;
A
#
# COMPACT_ATOMS: atom_id res chain seq x y z
N MET A 1 -28.92 20.58 -6.88
CA MET A 1 -28.11 21.02 -8.03
C MET A 1 -26.64 20.90 -7.64
N TYR A 2 -25.87 20.16 -8.42
CA TYR A 2 -24.41 20.02 -8.25
C TYR A 2 -23.76 21.38 -8.48
N ASN A 3 -22.85 21.80 -7.59
CA ASN A 3 -22.00 22.94 -7.89
C ASN A 3 -20.80 22.40 -8.68
N VAL A 4 -20.84 22.54 -10.00
CA VAL A 4 -19.81 22.12 -10.95
C VAL A 4 -18.45 22.78 -10.65
N ASP A 5 -18.45 23.83 -9.83
CA ASP A 5 -17.27 24.66 -9.56
C ASP A 5 -16.41 24.16 -8.39
N LYS A 6 -16.82 23.16 -7.60
CA LYS A 6 -15.99 22.65 -6.50
C LYS A 6 -15.13 21.45 -6.94
N PRO A 7 -13.79 21.56 -6.92
CA PRO A 7 -12.91 20.47 -7.30
C PRO A 7 -13.01 19.30 -6.30
N CYS A 8 -12.95 18.06 -6.80
CA CYS A 8 -12.92 16.87 -5.95
C CYS A 8 -11.69 16.90 -5.04
N HIS A 9 -11.88 16.80 -3.72
CA HIS A 9 -10.80 16.83 -2.73
C HIS A 9 -9.71 15.77 -2.99
N PHE A 10 -10.10 14.55 -3.37
CA PHE A 10 -9.12 13.49 -3.69
C PHE A 10 -8.39 13.72 -5.00
N CYS A 11 -9.02 14.37 -5.99
CA CYS A 11 -8.32 14.80 -7.19
C CYS A 11 -7.30 15.90 -6.88
N VAL A 12 -7.66 16.86 -6.01
CA VAL A 12 -6.73 17.89 -5.53
C VAL A 12 -5.54 17.24 -4.81
N ILE A 13 -5.79 16.37 -3.83
CA ILE A 13 -4.74 15.64 -3.10
C ILE A 13 -3.87 14.83 -4.07
N SER A 14 -4.47 14.11 -5.03
CA SER A 14 -3.72 13.34 -6.03
C SER A 14 -2.82 14.23 -6.88
N SER A 15 -3.32 15.41 -7.30
CA SER A 15 -2.57 16.37 -8.14
C SER A 15 -1.42 17.05 -7.40
N THR A 16 -1.52 17.26 -6.09
CA THR A 16 -0.47 17.89 -5.27
C THR A 16 0.53 16.88 -4.71
N ASN A 17 0.21 15.58 -4.76
CA ASN A 17 1.06 14.49 -4.27
C ASN A 17 1.48 13.57 -5.43
N TYR A 18 2.55 13.96 -6.12
CA TYR A 18 3.10 13.19 -7.24
C TYR A 18 3.51 11.75 -6.82
N PRO A 19 3.43 10.76 -7.74
CA PRO A 19 3.94 9.41 -7.51
C PRO A 19 5.41 9.46 -7.10
N SER A 20 5.78 8.83 -5.98
CA SER A 20 7.14 8.88 -5.46
C SER A 20 7.76 7.49 -5.38
N GLN A 21 9.05 7.36 -5.77
CA GLN A 21 9.80 6.11 -5.70
C GLN A 21 10.30 5.78 -4.27
N THR A 22 10.22 6.75 -3.37
CA THR A 22 10.41 6.59 -1.92
C THR A 22 9.12 7.04 -1.25
N PRO A 23 8.69 6.47 -0.10
CA PRO A 23 7.54 6.98 0.64
C PRO A 23 7.91 8.33 1.25
N SER A 24 8.01 9.36 0.41
CA SER A 24 8.48 10.68 0.77
C SER A 24 7.35 11.45 1.43
N ILE A 25 7.76 12.26 2.40
CA ILE A 25 6.98 13.35 2.95
C ILE A 25 6.80 14.31 1.77
N ALA A 26 5.76 14.11 0.96
CA ALA A 26 5.26 15.22 0.19
C ALA A 26 4.70 16.18 1.24
N ALA A 27 5.32 17.36 1.35
CA ALA A 27 4.59 18.51 1.83
C ALA A 27 3.38 18.67 0.89
N SER A 28 2.27 18.01 1.25
CA SER A 28 0.96 18.58 1.01
C SER A 28 1.09 20.07 1.34
N PRO A 29 0.76 21.01 0.45
CA PRO A 29 1.00 22.45 0.67
C PRO A 29 0.45 22.89 2.03
N MET A 30 1.26 22.80 3.09
CA MET A 30 0.97 22.73 4.54
C MET A 30 -0.34 22.05 5.03
N ASN A 31 -1.34 21.76 4.17
CA ASN A 31 -2.77 21.75 4.49
C ASN A 31 -3.60 20.77 3.62
N SER A 32 -3.06 19.68 3.05
CA SER A 32 -3.91 18.76 2.23
C SER A 32 -4.16 17.35 2.80
N ALA A 33 -3.15 16.54 3.12
CA ALA A 33 -3.35 15.22 3.73
C ALA A 33 -2.06 14.57 4.27
N TYR A 34 -2.17 13.67 5.24
CA TYR A 34 -1.08 12.76 5.62
C TYR A 34 -1.04 11.55 4.69
N VAL A 35 -0.16 11.58 3.68
CA VAL A 35 -0.03 10.50 2.67
C VAL A 35 0.86 9.36 3.19
N VAL A 36 0.30 8.15 3.27
CA VAL A 36 1.00 6.93 3.71
C VAL A 36 1.47 6.04 2.55
N LEU A 37 0.81 6.12 1.39
CA LEU A 37 1.19 5.42 0.16
C LEU A 37 0.99 6.35 -1.04
N SER A 38 1.96 6.41 -1.94
CA SER A 38 1.84 7.11 -3.22
C SER A 38 2.37 6.22 -4.33
N THR A 39 1.49 5.81 -5.25
CA THR A 39 1.84 5.00 -6.43
C THR A 39 1.30 5.69 -7.68
N PRO A 40 1.60 5.22 -8.90
CA PRO A 40 1.05 5.81 -10.13
C PRO A 40 -0.45 5.63 -10.30
N THR A 41 -1.04 4.61 -9.67
CA THR A 41 -2.42 4.20 -9.92
C THR A 41 -3.34 4.38 -8.70
N VAL A 42 -2.80 4.25 -7.49
CA VAL A 42 -3.49 4.52 -6.22
C VAL A 42 -2.63 5.36 -5.29
N PHE A 43 -3.27 5.96 -4.30
CA PHE A 43 -2.60 6.56 -3.15
C PHE A 43 -3.41 6.24 -1.89
N ALA A 44 -2.77 6.33 -0.72
CA ALA A 44 -3.46 6.17 0.55
C ALA A 44 -3.08 7.27 1.53
N VAL A 45 -4.06 7.74 2.29
CA VAL A 45 -3.94 8.86 3.24
C VAL A 45 -4.57 8.52 4.58
N LEU A 46 -4.14 9.17 5.66
CA LEU A 46 -4.92 9.15 6.90
C LEU A 46 -6.25 9.87 6.66
N ASP A 47 -7.32 9.30 7.21
CA ASP A 47 -8.62 9.94 7.26
C ASP A 47 -8.53 11.17 8.19
N ILE A 48 -9.04 12.32 7.74
CA ILE A 48 -9.05 13.55 8.53
C ILE A 48 -10.04 13.51 9.70
N ALA A 49 -11.05 12.65 9.59
CA ALA A 49 -12.04 12.36 10.62
C ALA A 49 -11.96 10.88 11.01
N PRO A 50 -10.84 10.44 11.65
CA PRO A 50 -10.63 9.05 11.99
C PRO A 50 -11.72 8.49 12.93
N LEU A 51 -12.14 7.25 12.70
CA LEU A 51 -12.94 6.49 13.66
C LEU A 51 -12.06 5.78 14.70
N ALA A 52 -10.80 5.53 14.36
CA ALA A 52 -9.77 4.99 15.23
C ALA A 52 -8.40 5.51 14.75
N ARG A 53 -7.40 5.53 15.64
CA ARG A 53 -6.02 5.87 15.25
C ARG A 53 -5.55 4.94 14.12
N GLY A 54 -4.94 5.53 13.09
CA GLY A 54 -4.51 4.83 11.88
C GLY A 54 -5.62 4.48 10.89
N HIS A 55 -6.79 5.11 11.00
CA HIS A 55 -7.82 5.05 9.95
C HIS A 55 -7.24 5.60 8.63
N VAL A 56 -7.14 4.73 7.62
CA VAL A 56 -6.56 5.05 6.30
C VAL A 56 -7.62 4.95 5.21
N LEU A 57 -7.52 5.82 4.21
CA LEU A 57 -8.28 5.78 2.97
C LEU A 57 -7.37 5.33 1.84
N LEU A 58 -7.69 4.21 1.16
CA LEU A 58 -7.07 3.81 -0.11
C LEU A 58 -7.92 4.33 -1.28
N ILE A 59 -7.31 5.05 -2.21
CA ILE A 59 -7.99 5.85 -3.22
C ILE A 59 -7.33 5.62 -4.60
N PRO A 60 -8.08 5.28 -5.66
CA PRO A 60 -7.56 5.28 -7.03
C PRO A 60 -7.27 6.72 -7.47
N ARG A 61 -6.18 6.93 -8.22
CA ARG A 61 -5.84 8.26 -8.73
C ARG A 61 -6.83 8.77 -9.77
N VAL A 62 -7.36 7.85 -10.59
CA VAL A 62 -8.42 8.15 -11.55
C VAL A 62 -9.70 8.49 -10.78
N HIS A 63 -10.39 9.54 -11.23
CA HIS A 63 -11.66 9.94 -10.65
C HIS A 63 -12.77 8.98 -11.11
N CYS A 64 -13.27 8.19 -10.17
CA CYS A 64 -14.45 7.34 -10.32
C CYS A 64 -15.40 7.69 -9.18
N GLU A 65 -16.65 8.10 -9.45
CA GLU A 65 -17.56 8.55 -8.37
C GLU A 65 -17.86 7.38 -7.42
N LYS A 66 -18.19 6.21 -7.97
CA LYS A 66 -18.57 5.00 -7.23
C LYS A 66 -17.70 3.81 -7.60
N LEU A 67 -17.83 2.74 -6.83
CA LEU A 67 -17.25 1.43 -7.12
C LEU A 67 -17.68 0.90 -8.50
N SER A 68 -18.92 1.17 -8.92
CA SER A 68 -19.45 0.78 -10.23
C SER A 68 -18.73 1.41 -11.41
N ASP A 69 -17.99 2.49 -11.18
CA ASP A 69 -17.34 3.28 -12.24
C ASP A 69 -15.88 2.86 -12.44
N LEU A 70 -15.38 1.93 -11.63
CA LEU A 70 -14.04 1.35 -11.79
C LEU A 70 -14.05 0.30 -12.89
N ASN A 71 -13.12 0.42 -13.85
CA ASN A 71 -12.90 -0.62 -14.84
C ASN A 71 -12.16 -1.84 -14.24
N PRO A 72 -12.07 -2.98 -14.94
CA PRO A 72 -11.42 -4.19 -14.43
C PRO A 72 -9.97 -3.97 -13.98
N GLU A 73 -9.21 -3.16 -14.71
CA GLU A 73 -7.80 -2.87 -14.44
C GLU A 73 -7.65 -2.06 -13.15
N GLN A 74 -8.43 -1.00 -13.01
CA GLN A 74 -8.48 -0.15 -11.81
C GLN A 74 -8.93 -0.96 -10.60
N SER A 75 -9.94 -1.81 -10.77
CA SER A 75 -10.45 -2.70 -9.71
C SER A 75 -9.38 -3.68 -9.25
N ALA A 76 -8.63 -4.28 -10.18
CA ALA A 76 -7.55 -5.21 -9.87
C ALA A 76 -6.43 -4.52 -9.08
N VAL A 77 -6.04 -3.31 -9.49
CA VAL A 77 -5.02 -2.53 -8.80
C VAL A 77 -5.45 -2.16 -7.38
N VAL A 78 -6.70 -1.68 -7.20
CA VAL A 78 -7.23 -1.36 -5.87
C VAL A 78 -7.24 -2.63 -5.00
N GLY A 79 -7.75 -3.74 -5.52
CA GLY A 79 -7.78 -5.03 -4.82
C GLY A 79 -6.39 -5.57 -4.47
N PHE A 80 -5.37 -5.27 -5.27
CA PHE A 80 -3.98 -5.61 -4.97
C PHE A 80 -3.41 -4.80 -3.82
N TRP A 81 -3.62 -3.48 -3.83
CA TRP A 81 -3.09 -2.61 -2.78
C TRP A 81 -3.85 -2.71 -1.46
N LEU A 82 -5.14 -3.04 -1.49
CA LEU A 82 -5.98 -3.13 -0.29
C LEU A 82 -5.41 -4.04 0.82
N PRO A 83 -5.01 -5.30 0.56
CA PRO A 83 -4.42 -6.15 1.60
C PRO A 83 -3.00 -5.70 2.00
N ILE A 84 -2.23 -5.12 1.08
CA ILE A 84 -0.88 -4.58 1.37
C ILE A 84 -0.99 -3.40 2.33
N VAL A 85 -1.88 -2.46 2.03
CA VAL A 85 -2.14 -1.30 2.88
C VAL A 85 -2.69 -1.74 4.22
N SER A 86 -3.64 -2.67 4.25
CA SER A 86 -4.20 -3.20 5.51
C SER A 86 -3.10 -3.77 6.42
N ARG A 87 -2.20 -4.61 5.90
CA ARG A 87 -1.09 -5.16 6.68
C ARG A 87 -0.12 -4.07 7.15
N GLY A 88 0.19 -3.09 6.30
CA GLY A 88 1.06 -1.98 6.67
C GLY A 88 0.46 -1.09 7.77
N VAL A 89 -0.87 -0.87 7.76
CA VAL A 89 -1.56 -0.15 8.84
C VAL A 89 -1.44 -0.93 10.14
N MET A 90 -1.82 -2.22 10.16
CA MET A 90 -1.76 -3.03 11.38
C MET A 90 -0.33 -3.16 11.92
N ALA A 91 0.64 -3.43 11.04
CA ALA A 91 2.04 -3.56 11.42
C ALA A 91 2.66 -2.23 11.85
N GLY A 92 2.20 -1.10 11.31
CA GLY A 92 2.61 0.23 11.75
C GLY A 92 2.16 0.48 13.19
N LEU A 93 0.91 0.16 13.49
CA LEU A 93 0.29 0.40 14.79
C LEU A 93 0.73 -0.56 15.89
N LEU A 94 0.95 -1.84 15.58
CA LEU A 94 1.24 -2.88 16.57
C LEU A 94 2.62 -3.50 16.45
N GLY A 95 3.39 -3.18 15.41
CA GLY A 95 4.67 -3.83 15.12
C GLY A 95 4.54 -5.04 14.21
N ILE A 96 5.68 -5.66 13.90
CA ILE A 96 5.80 -6.72 12.88
C ILE A 96 5.04 -8.01 13.23
N ASP A 97 4.75 -8.23 14.50
CA ASP A 97 4.03 -9.36 15.07
C ASP A 97 2.54 -9.04 15.31
N TRP A 98 1.99 -8.03 14.63
CA TRP A 98 0.59 -7.60 14.81
C TRP A 98 -0.43 -8.74 14.67
N GLU A 99 -0.14 -9.78 13.89
CA GLU A 99 -0.99 -10.97 13.74
C GLU A 99 -1.14 -11.73 15.07
N SER A 100 -0.05 -11.89 15.84
CA SER A 100 -0.09 -12.58 17.14
C SER A 100 -0.80 -11.73 18.21
N LYS A 101 -0.75 -10.40 18.04
CA LYS A 101 -1.46 -9.42 18.89
C LYS A 101 -2.96 -9.33 18.57
N GLY A 102 -3.36 -9.84 17.40
CA GLY A 102 -4.76 -10.08 17.01
C GLY A 102 -5.62 -8.81 16.93
N MET A 103 -5.11 -7.78 16.24
CA MET A 103 -5.88 -6.60 15.84
C MET A 103 -6.91 -6.95 14.77
N SER A 104 -8.13 -6.49 14.97
CA SER A 104 -9.19 -6.56 13.96
C SER A 104 -9.25 -5.25 13.19
N TRP A 105 -9.80 -5.27 11.98
CA TRP A 105 -10.10 -4.05 11.24
C TRP A 105 -11.31 -4.24 10.35
N ASN A 106 -11.97 -3.14 10.03
CA ASN A 106 -13.03 -3.09 9.04
C ASN A 106 -12.49 -2.52 7.73
N VAL A 107 -12.97 -3.04 6.61
CA VAL A 107 -12.85 -2.38 5.31
C VAL A 107 -14.25 -1.91 4.90
N VAL A 108 -14.40 -0.61 4.65
CA VAL A 108 -15.69 -0.01 4.29
C VAL A 108 -15.57 0.79 3.01
N GLN A 109 -16.50 0.62 2.10
CA GLN A 109 -16.61 1.41 0.88
C GLN A 109 -18.09 1.72 0.65
N ALA A 110 -18.42 3.01 0.50
CA ALA A 110 -19.79 3.50 0.38
C ALA A 110 -20.08 4.02 -1.04
N ASN A 111 -21.28 3.71 -1.56
CA ASN A 111 -21.73 4.11 -2.89
C ASN A 111 -23.06 4.88 -2.81
N GLY A 112 -23.01 6.19 -3.03
CA GLY A 112 -24.15 7.09 -2.93
C GLY A 112 -24.44 7.59 -1.51
N ARG A 113 -25.18 8.70 -1.44
CA ARG A 113 -25.48 9.42 -0.19
C ARG A 113 -26.17 8.53 0.85
N GLN A 114 -27.17 7.73 0.46
CA GLN A 114 -27.89 6.87 1.39
C GLN A 114 -27.02 5.76 1.99
N ALA A 115 -25.92 5.39 1.34
CA ALA A 115 -24.96 4.43 1.85
C ALA A 115 -23.83 5.08 2.68
N GLY A 116 -23.91 6.40 2.94
CA GLY A 116 -22.90 7.14 3.70
C GLY A 116 -21.79 7.77 2.86
N GLN A 117 -21.86 7.73 1.52
CA GLN A 117 -20.81 8.31 0.68
C GLN A 117 -20.82 9.84 0.76
N THR A 118 -19.77 10.41 1.37
CA THR A 118 -19.61 11.86 1.52
C THR A 118 -18.76 12.49 0.41
N ILE A 119 -17.66 11.84 0.04
CA ILE A 119 -16.80 12.25 -1.08
C ILE A 119 -17.12 11.40 -2.31
N LYS A 120 -17.48 12.07 -3.41
CA LYS A 120 -17.85 11.50 -4.72
C LYS A 120 -16.63 11.04 -5.52
N HIS A 121 -15.77 10.25 -4.89
CA HIS A 121 -14.62 9.61 -5.50
C HIS A 121 -14.38 8.33 -4.73
N ALA A 122 -14.38 7.18 -5.39
CA ALA A 122 -14.28 5.85 -4.78
C ALA A 122 -13.09 5.80 -3.82
N HIS A 123 -13.34 5.38 -2.58
CA HIS A 123 -12.31 5.27 -1.55
C HIS A 123 -12.67 4.15 -0.59
N PHE A 124 -11.64 3.46 -0.10
CA PHE A 124 -11.78 2.31 0.78
C PHE A 124 -11.21 2.69 2.14
N HIS A 125 -12.09 2.75 3.13
CA HIS A 125 -11.72 2.92 4.51
C HIS A 125 -11.08 1.62 5.02
N ILE A 126 -9.93 1.73 5.68
CA ILE A 126 -9.28 0.67 6.45
C ILE A 126 -9.25 1.16 7.89
N ILE A 127 -10.09 0.56 8.73
CA ILE A 127 -10.41 1.07 10.08
C ILE A 127 -9.92 0.09 11.13
N PRO A 128 -8.79 0.36 11.80
CA PRO A 128 -8.32 -0.45 12.92
C PRO A 128 -9.38 -0.54 14.02
N ARG A 129 -9.54 -1.73 14.61
CA ARG A 129 -10.42 -2.00 15.74
C ARG A 129 -9.57 -2.54 16.89
N PRO A 130 -8.95 -1.64 17.68
CA PRO A 130 -8.20 -2.05 18.86
C PRO A 130 -9.11 -2.77 19.83
N ARG A 131 -8.58 -3.82 20.46
CA ARG A 131 -9.26 -4.48 21.59
C ARG A 131 -9.36 -3.50 22.76
N PRO A 132 -10.31 -3.72 23.70
CA PRO A 132 -10.49 -2.86 24.86
C PRO A 132 -9.19 -2.60 25.63
N GLU A 133 -8.33 -3.61 25.77
CA GLU A 133 -7.06 -3.53 26.50
C GLU A 133 -6.02 -2.62 25.81
N MET A 134 -6.23 -2.32 24.53
CA MET A 134 -5.35 -1.47 23.72
C MET A 134 -5.88 -0.04 23.56
N LEU A 135 -7.07 0.30 24.08
CA LEU A 135 -7.70 1.62 23.89
C LEU A 135 -6.84 2.77 24.44
N SER A 136 -6.05 2.53 25.48
CA SER A 136 -5.10 3.52 26.02
C SER A 136 -4.03 3.95 25.01
N LEU A 137 -3.70 3.11 24.03
CA LEU A 137 -2.71 3.35 22.99
C LEU A 137 -3.30 3.88 21.68
N PHE A 138 -4.59 3.66 21.43
CA PHE A 138 -5.26 3.97 20.16
C PHE A 138 -6.36 5.03 20.27
N GLY A 139 -6.60 5.54 21.47
CA GLY A 139 -7.66 6.51 21.76
C GLY A 139 -9.06 5.93 21.62
N THR A 140 -10.03 6.80 21.36
CA THR A 140 -11.43 6.38 21.17
C THR A 140 -11.63 5.64 19.86
N SER A 141 -12.12 4.40 19.93
CA SER A 141 -12.63 3.63 18.80
C SER A 141 -14.13 3.89 18.66
N ARG A 142 -14.54 4.56 17.58
CA ARG A 142 -15.96 4.83 17.27
C ARG A 142 -16.58 3.67 16.51
N ASP A 143 -17.89 3.54 16.61
CA ASP A 143 -18.62 2.52 15.87
C ASP A 143 -18.57 2.78 14.35
N VAL A 144 -18.45 1.70 13.57
CA VAL A 144 -18.31 1.77 12.10
C VAL A 144 -19.56 2.33 11.43
N SER A 145 -20.73 2.21 12.05
CA SER A 145 -21.97 2.86 11.56
C SER A 145 -21.80 4.37 11.38
N ALA A 146 -20.88 5.01 12.11
CA ALA A 146 -20.59 6.44 11.93
C ALA A 146 -19.98 6.78 10.55
N VAL A 147 -19.36 5.83 9.85
CA VAL A 147 -18.94 6.02 8.44
C VAL A 147 -20.12 5.93 7.48
N LEU A 148 -21.16 5.16 7.83
CA LEU A 148 -22.35 4.98 7.00
C LEU A 148 -23.41 6.07 7.21
N ASP A 149 -23.30 6.84 8.29
CA ASP A 149 -24.14 8.01 8.54
C ASP A 149 -23.58 9.25 7.81
N TYR A 150 -24.21 9.59 6.68
CA TYR A 150 -23.78 10.70 5.83
C TYR A 150 -23.72 12.03 6.58
N ASP A 151 -24.78 12.38 7.32
CA ASP A 151 -24.88 13.72 7.91
C ASP A 151 -23.85 13.89 9.04
N ARG A 152 -23.68 12.88 9.90
CA ARG A 152 -22.61 12.88 10.92
C ARG A 152 -21.22 12.95 10.28
N ARG A 153 -21.03 12.22 9.18
CA ARG A 153 -19.74 12.15 8.50
C ARG A 153 -19.36 13.47 7.86
N VAL A 154 -20.29 14.18 7.23
CA VAL A 154 -20.05 15.50 6.64
C VAL A 154 -19.58 16.49 7.71
N VAL A 155 -20.23 16.51 8.87
CA VAL A 155 -19.84 17.39 9.99
C VAL A 155 -18.42 17.06 10.47
N ALA A 156 -18.12 15.79 10.73
CA ALA A 156 -16.81 15.37 11.22
C ALA A 156 -15.68 15.68 10.23
N VAL A 157 -15.92 15.50 8.92
CA VAL A 157 -14.93 15.86 7.89
C VAL A 157 -14.70 17.37 7.85
N ALA A 158 -15.76 18.18 7.94
CA ALA A 158 -15.64 19.64 7.98
C ALA A 158 -14.85 20.13 9.19
N GLU A 159 -15.10 19.57 10.38
CA GLU A 159 -14.34 19.85 11.60
C GLU A 159 -12.87 19.46 11.46
N GLY A 160 -12.60 18.27 10.91
CA GLY A 160 -11.24 17.77 10.73
C GLY A 160 -10.41 18.65 9.79
N LEU A 161 -11.00 19.11 8.68
CA LEU A 161 -10.35 20.05 7.75
C LEU A 161 -9.96 21.38 8.40
N GLY A 162 -10.68 21.81 9.43
CA GLY A 162 -10.41 23.06 10.15
C GLY A 162 -9.41 22.94 11.31
N THR A 163 -9.12 21.74 11.81
CA THR A 163 -8.45 21.57 13.12
C THR A 163 -7.38 20.47 13.21
N ARG A 164 -7.34 19.51 12.29
CA ARG A 164 -6.52 18.28 12.43
C ARG A 164 -5.38 18.12 11.43
N LEU A 165 -5.20 19.08 10.52
CA LEU A 165 -4.03 19.11 9.66
C LEU A 165 -2.88 19.76 10.44
N GLY A 166 -1.86 18.97 10.81
CA GLY A 166 -0.66 19.44 11.51
C GLY A 166 -0.52 19.02 12.98
N ASP A 167 -1.31 18.06 13.46
CA ASP A 167 -1.11 17.44 14.77
C ASP A 167 0.07 16.44 14.81
N ASP A 168 0.84 16.45 15.89
CA ASP A 168 1.98 15.55 16.08
C ASP A 168 1.55 14.07 16.04
N GLU A 169 0.33 13.77 16.52
CA GLU A 169 -0.23 12.42 16.53
C GLU A 169 -0.47 11.87 15.12
N GLY A 170 -0.99 12.70 14.21
CA GLY A 170 -1.23 12.34 12.81
C GLY A 170 0.08 12.12 12.07
N LEU A 171 1.08 12.98 12.32
CA LEU A 171 2.42 12.84 11.76
C LEU A 171 3.10 11.54 12.22
N GLU A 172 3.11 11.27 13.52
CA GLU A 172 3.68 10.05 14.11
C GLU A 172 3.03 8.80 13.51
N THR A 173 1.69 8.75 13.53
CA THR A 173 0.92 7.63 12.99
C THR A 173 1.23 7.40 11.50
N CYS A 174 1.32 8.47 10.72
CA CYS A 174 1.70 8.42 9.31
C CYS A 174 3.08 7.78 9.12
N MET A 175 4.09 8.19 9.90
CA MET A 175 5.45 7.65 9.82
C MET A 175 5.53 6.16 10.18
N MET A 176 4.82 5.75 11.23
CA MET A 176 4.74 4.35 11.65
C MET A 176 4.19 3.46 10.51
N ILE A 177 3.07 3.89 9.91
CA ILE A 177 2.41 3.16 8.82
C ILE A 177 3.31 3.15 7.57
N LYS A 178 3.92 4.27 7.19
CA LYS A 178 4.85 4.35 6.06
C LYS A 178 6.03 3.40 6.20
N THR A 179 6.60 3.33 7.40
CA THR A 179 7.72 2.45 7.71
C THR A 179 7.33 0.98 7.58
N ALA A 180 6.15 0.61 8.11
CA ALA A 180 5.62 -0.74 7.99
C ALA A 180 5.27 -1.11 6.54
N LEU A 181 4.63 -0.21 5.79
CA LEU A 181 4.34 -0.41 4.36
C LEU A 181 5.61 -0.63 3.55
N ARG A 182 6.67 0.14 3.81
CA ARG A 182 7.96 -0.05 3.14
C ARG A 182 8.52 -1.45 3.39
N LYS A 183 8.49 -1.93 4.63
CA LYS A 183 8.94 -3.29 4.98
C LYS A 183 8.08 -4.36 4.28
N GLU A 184 6.77 -4.17 4.23
CA GLU A 184 5.85 -5.10 3.58
C GLU A 184 6.07 -5.16 2.07
N ILE A 185 6.21 -4.02 1.40
CA ILE A 185 6.51 -3.97 -0.04
C ILE A 185 7.86 -4.64 -0.32
N LEU A 186 8.89 -4.38 0.49
CA LEU A 186 10.19 -5.04 0.34
C LEU A 186 10.11 -6.55 0.55
N ARG A 187 9.31 -7.02 1.53
CA ARG A 187 9.06 -8.45 1.75
C ARG A 187 8.42 -9.08 0.51
N LEU A 188 7.37 -8.46 -0.03
CA LEU A 188 6.67 -8.96 -1.22
C LEU A 188 7.55 -8.92 -2.48
N LYS A 189 8.44 -7.94 -2.61
CA LYS A 189 9.48 -7.90 -3.66
C LYS A 189 10.44 -9.09 -3.55
N ARG A 190 10.95 -9.39 -2.34
CA ARG A 190 11.83 -10.56 -2.11
C ARG A 190 11.12 -11.89 -2.38
N GLU A 191 9.83 -11.96 -2.12
CA GLU A 191 8.99 -13.14 -2.41
C GLU A 191 8.60 -13.25 -3.90
N GLY A 192 9.03 -12.30 -4.76
CA GLY A 192 8.68 -12.29 -6.18
C GLY A 192 7.19 -12.00 -6.44
N LYS A 193 6.43 -11.56 -5.44
CA LYS A 193 5.00 -11.22 -5.55
C LYS A 193 4.76 -9.83 -6.12
N ILE A 194 5.80 -8.99 -6.11
CA ILE A 194 5.79 -7.66 -6.68
C ILE A 194 7.05 -7.50 -7.50
N VAL A 195 6.88 -7.28 -8.80
CA VAL A 195 7.97 -6.86 -9.69
C VAL A 195 8.05 -5.34 -9.66
N GLN A 196 9.25 -4.78 -9.74
CA GLN A 196 9.42 -3.34 -9.91
C GLN A 196 8.63 -2.90 -11.15
N GLY A 197 7.70 -1.95 -10.99
CA GLY A 197 7.00 -1.38 -12.14
C GLY A 197 8.02 -0.89 -13.15
N GLU A 198 7.87 -1.28 -14.42
CA GLU A 198 8.73 -0.80 -15.50
C GLU A 198 8.68 0.73 -15.57
N GLU A 199 9.71 1.34 -16.18
CA GLU A 199 9.87 2.80 -16.35
C GLU A 199 8.64 3.49 -16.99
N ASN A 200 7.72 2.72 -17.57
CA ASN A 200 6.48 3.18 -18.21
C ASN A 200 5.23 3.14 -17.34
N TRP A 201 5.36 2.88 -16.03
CA TRP A 201 4.26 2.95 -15.05
C TRP A 201 3.08 1.97 -15.28
N GLU A 202 3.28 0.95 -16.12
CA GLU A 202 2.29 -0.11 -16.34
C GLU A 202 2.30 -1.11 -15.16
N LEU A 203 1.25 -0.98 -14.33
CA LEU A 203 0.71 -2.01 -13.44
C LEU A 203 1.67 -2.68 -12.44
N TRP A 204 1.51 -2.35 -11.16
CA TRP A 204 1.87 -3.27 -10.07
C TRP A 204 0.94 -4.50 -10.16
N SER A 205 1.35 -5.54 -10.88
CA SER A 205 0.48 -6.67 -11.25
C SER A 205 0.51 -7.79 -10.23
N ILE A 206 -0.68 -8.23 -9.81
CA ILE A 206 -0.92 -9.60 -9.34
C ILE A 206 -0.83 -10.49 -10.58
N THR A 207 0.01 -11.52 -10.53
CA THR A 207 0.05 -12.57 -11.53
C THR A 207 -1.30 -13.29 -11.63
N GLU A 208 -1.75 -13.50 -12.88
CA GLU A 208 -2.66 -14.56 -13.36
C GLU A 208 -4.15 -14.28 -13.70
N ARG A 209 -4.83 -13.20 -13.28
CA ARG A 209 -6.28 -13.06 -13.62
C ARG A 209 -6.70 -11.86 -14.48
N GLY A 210 -5.93 -10.78 -14.50
CA GLY A 210 -6.20 -9.60 -15.36
C GLY A 210 -5.60 -9.72 -16.77
N GLU A 211 -4.72 -10.68 -17.01
CA GLU A 211 -3.88 -10.74 -18.21
C GLU A 211 -4.59 -11.23 -19.49
N ARG A 212 -5.88 -11.59 -19.45
CA ARG A 212 -6.50 -12.45 -20.49
C ARG A 212 -6.43 -11.92 -21.93
N GLY A 213 -6.25 -10.62 -22.14
CA GLY A 213 -6.01 -10.04 -23.46
C GLY A 213 -4.88 -9.00 -23.53
N MET A 214 -4.38 -8.48 -22.40
CA MET A 214 -3.48 -7.32 -22.40
C MET A 214 -2.08 -7.63 -22.95
N ARG A 215 -1.46 -8.74 -22.54
CA ARG A 215 -0.11 -9.08 -23.04
C ARG A 215 -0.09 -9.31 -24.55
N PHE A 216 -1.11 -10.00 -25.07
CA PHE A 216 -1.24 -10.22 -26.50
C PHE A 216 -1.49 -8.91 -27.25
N ASN A 217 -2.36 -8.05 -26.72
CA ASN A 217 -2.64 -6.75 -27.29
C ASN A 217 -1.40 -5.85 -27.35
N ASN A 218 -0.69 -5.70 -26.22
CA ASN A 218 0.53 -4.90 -26.12
C ASN A 218 1.61 -5.43 -27.08
N HIS A 219 1.69 -6.76 -27.26
CA HIS A 219 2.60 -7.36 -28.23
C HIS A 219 2.20 -7.06 -29.68
N ILE A 220 0.92 -7.14 -30.03
CA ILE A 220 0.42 -6.80 -31.38
C ILE A 220 0.69 -5.31 -31.68
N HIS A 221 0.40 -4.43 -30.72
CA HIS A 221 0.65 -3.01 -30.87
C HIS A 221 2.14 -2.69 -31.01
N SER A 222 3.00 -3.26 -30.17
CA SER A 222 4.45 -3.01 -30.24
C SER A 222 5.13 -3.59 -31.48
N GLN A 223 4.66 -4.74 -31.99
CA GLN A 223 5.23 -5.37 -33.18
C GLN A 223 4.69 -4.80 -34.49
N LEU A 224 3.40 -4.48 -34.55
CA LEU A 224 2.69 -4.18 -35.80
C LEU A 224 2.06 -2.78 -35.83
N GLY A 225 2.09 -2.02 -34.73
CA GLY A 225 1.42 -0.72 -34.62
C GLY A 225 -0.11 -0.78 -34.62
N LEU A 226 -0.70 -1.98 -34.48
CA LEU A 226 -2.14 -2.18 -34.52
C LEU A 226 -2.76 -1.97 -33.13
N ALA A 227 -3.72 -1.06 -33.02
CA ALA A 227 -4.51 -0.87 -31.80
C ALA A 227 -5.73 -1.80 -31.82
N ILE A 228 -5.71 -2.84 -31.00
CA ILE A 228 -6.80 -3.81 -30.84
C ILE A 228 -7.30 -3.77 -29.39
N LEU A 229 -8.57 -4.05 -29.14
CA LEU A 229 -9.05 -4.19 -27.76
C LEU A 229 -8.64 -5.56 -27.18
N PRO A 230 -8.28 -5.66 -25.89
CA PRO A 230 -7.93 -6.94 -25.26
C PRO A 230 -8.99 -8.04 -25.43
N THR A 231 -10.28 -7.67 -25.52
CA THR A 231 -11.40 -8.58 -25.75
C THR A 231 -11.44 -9.15 -27.16
N ASP A 232 -10.84 -8.46 -28.13
CA ASP A 232 -10.92 -8.76 -29.55
C ASP A 232 -9.69 -9.53 -30.05
N VAL A 233 -8.74 -9.82 -29.15
CA VAL A 233 -7.58 -10.65 -29.46
C VAL A 233 -8.02 -12.09 -29.75
N LYS A 234 -7.76 -12.53 -30.97
CA LYS A 234 -7.92 -13.90 -31.45
C LYS A 234 -6.59 -14.64 -31.40
N LEU A 235 -6.57 -15.85 -30.83
CA LEU A 235 -5.46 -16.80 -31.02
C LEU A 235 -5.61 -17.53 -32.35
N ILE A 236 -6.84 -17.90 -32.70
CA ILE A 236 -7.15 -18.49 -34.00
C ILE A 236 -7.54 -17.34 -34.94
N THR A 237 -6.55 -16.82 -35.64
CA THR A 237 -6.70 -15.77 -36.65
C THR A 237 -7.06 -16.38 -38.00
N LYS A 238 -7.95 -15.75 -38.75
CA LYS A 238 -8.28 -16.12 -40.12
C LYS A 238 -7.34 -15.42 -41.12
N PRO A 239 -7.26 -15.88 -42.38
CA PRO A 239 -6.47 -15.21 -43.41
C PRO A 239 -6.81 -13.72 -43.60
N GLU A 240 -8.06 -13.34 -43.36
CA GLU A 240 -8.57 -11.97 -43.45
C GLU A 240 -8.34 -11.08 -42.22
N ASP A 241 -7.84 -11.63 -41.10
CA ASP A 241 -7.56 -10.83 -39.90
C ASP A 241 -6.26 -10.00 -40.09
N LEU A 242 -6.21 -8.82 -39.46
CA LEU A 242 -5.11 -7.85 -39.60
C LEU A 242 -3.74 -8.36 -39.14
N TYR A 243 -3.73 -9.38 -38.28
CA TYR A 243 -2.53 -10.02 -37.77
C TYR A 243 -2.71 -11.54 -37.71
N GLN A 244 -1.58 -12.25 -37.71
CA GLN A 244 -1.48 -13.69 -37.50
C GLN A 244 -0.39 -14.00 -36.48
N TRP A 245 -0.40 -15.22 -35.94
CA TRP A 245 0.63 -15.69 -35.01
C TRP A 245 1.69 -16.52 -35.73
N SER A 246 2.93 -16.06 -35.69
CA SER A 246 4.10 -16.83 -36.12
C SER A 246 4.65 -17.62 -34.92
N ILE A 247 4.54 -18.94 -34.96
CA ILE A 247 4.96 -19.83 -33.87
C ILE A 247 6.45 -20.17 -34.06
N LEU A 248 7.29 -19.72 -33.12
CA LEU A 248 8.74 -19.89 -33.15
C LEU A 248 9.18 -21.23 -32.53
N THR A 249 8.39 -21.75 -31.59
CA THR A 249 8.66 -23.04 -30.93
C THR A 249 7.63 -24.10 -31.36
N PRO A 250 8.00 -25.12 -32.17
CA PRO A 250 7.05 -26.10 -32.72
C PRO A 250 6.21 -26.83 -31.67
N GLY A 251 6.79 -27.14 -30.50
CA GLY A 251 6.09 -27.81 -29.40
C GLY A 251 4.95 -27.00 -28.76
N LYS A 252 4.84 -25.70 -29.07
CA LYS A 252 3.79 -24.81 -28.57
C LYS A 252 2.63 -24.64 -29.57
N ALA A 253 2.73 -25.23 -30.77
CA ALA A 253 1.71 -25.10 -31.81
C ALA A 253 0.33 -25.61 -31.39
N ALA A 254 0.28 -26.65 -30.54
CA ALA A 254 -0.96 -27.20 -30.02
C ALA A 254 -1.81 -26.20 -29.21
N LEU A 255 -1.16 -25.16 -28.64
CA LEU A 255 -1.85 -24.11 -27.88
C LEU A 255 -2.68 -23.17 -28.78
N PHE A 256 -2.42 -23.16 -30.10
CA PHE A 256 -3.16 -22.33 -31.06
C PHE A 256 -4.35 -23.05 -31.70
N ASN A 257 -4.65 -24.28 -31.27
CA ASN A 257 -5.80 -25.05 -31.77
C ASN A 257 -7.13 -24.67 -31.08
N LYS A 258 -7.08 -23.84 -30.04
CA LYS A 258 -8.24 -23.38 -29.28
C LYS A 258 -8.12 -21.89 -28.99
N GLN A 259 -9.27 -21.21 -28.91
CA GLN A 259 -9.33 -19.80 -28.51
C GLN A 259 -9.04 -19.64 -27.00
N LEU A 260 -8.54 -18.47 -26.57
CA LEU A 260 -8.14 -18.16 -25.17
C LEU A 260 -9.15 -18.62 -24.11
N SER A 261 -10.43 -18.40 -24.36
CA SER A 261 -11.54 -18.76 -23.47
C SER A 261 -11.70 -20.27 -23.22
N LYS A 262 -11.07 -21.12 -24.04
CA LYS A 262 -11.20 -22.58 -24.02
C LYS A 262 -9.94 -23.29 -23.51
N HIS A 263 -8.94 -22.56 -23.02
CA HIS A 263 -7.72 -23.12 -22.45
C HIS A 263 -7.82 -23.30 -20.93
N SER A 264 -7.10 -24.30 -20.41
CA SER A 264 -6.91 -24.43 -18.96
C SER A 264 -6.01 -23.29 -18.44
N THR A 265 -6.11 -22.99 -17.16
CA THR A 265 -5.30 -21.92 -16.52
C THR A 265 -3.80 -22.11 -16.79
N GLY A 266 -3.28 -23.35 -16.69
CA GLY A 266 -1.87 -23.64 -16.96
C GLY A 266 -1.45 -23.42 -18.41
N ALA A 267 -2.27 -23.84 -19.38
CA ALA A 267 -2.01 -23.60 -20.81
C ALA A 267 -2.05 -22.10 -21.18
N TYR A 268 -2.90 -21.35 -20.48
CA TYR A 268 -3.03 -19.91 -20.65
C TYR A 268 -1.81 -19.14 -20.08
N ILE A 269 -1.29 -19.54 -18.91
CA ILE A 269 -0.05 -18.99 -18.34
C ILE A 269 1.12 -19.23 -19.29
N ASP A 270 1.21 -20.44 -19.85
CA ASP A 270 2.24 -20.81 -20.81
C ASP A 270 2.17 -19.95 -22.10
N LEU A 271 0.95 -19.67 -22.58
CA LEU A 271 0.76 -18.73 -23.68
C LEU A 271 1.22 -17.30 -23.31
N CYS A 272 0.82 -16.76 -22.16
CA CYS A 272 1.17 -15.39 -21.74
C CYS A 272 2.67 -15.17 -21.54
N ASN A 273 3.37 -16.19 -21.03
CA ASN A 273 4.83 -16.19 -20.88
C ASN A 273 5.56 -16.43 -22.20
N GLY A 274 4.89 -17.06 -23.17
CA GLY A 274 5.44 -17.36 -24.49
C GLY A 274 5.29 -16.26 -25.53
N VAL A 275 4.43 -15.26 -25.32
CA VAL A 275 4.27 -14.14 -26.27
C VAL A 275 5.59 -13.38 -26.41
N GLY A 276 6.10 -13.24 -27.63
CA GLY A 276 7.38 -12.60 -27.95
C GLY A 276 8.61 -13.50 -27.82
N VAL A 277 8.49 -14.68 -27.22
CA VAL A 277 9.58 -15.66 -27.04
C VAL A 277 9.34 -16.91 -27.88
N HIS A 278 8.19 -17.56 -27.70
CA HIS A 278 7.80 -18.80 -28.37
C HIS A 278 6.92 -18.58 -29.59
N PHE A 279 6.30 -17.40 -29.70
CA PHE A 279 5.49 -17.00 -30.85
C PHE A 279 5.36 -15.48 -30.87
N LYS A 280 5.09 -14.90 -32.04
CA LYS A 280 4.97 -13.44 -32.22
C LYS A 280 3.86 -13.06 -33.18
N ALA A 281 3.35 -11.83 -33.05
CA ALA A 281 2.39 -11.28 -34.00
C ALA A 281 3.10 -10.89 -35.31
N VAL A 282 2.49 -11.23 -36.44
CA VAL A 282 2.94 -10.85 -37.79
C VAL A 282 1.75 -10.30 -38.58
N LEU A 283 1.99 -9.44 -39.57
CA LEU A 283 0.94 -8.93 -40.45
C LEU A 283 0.24 -10.08 -41.20
N GLY A 284 -1.09 -10.04 -41.24
CA GLY A 284 -1.88 -10.99 -42.02
C GLY A 284 -1.68 -10.80 -43.53
N LYS A 285 -1.72 -11.90 -44.30
CA LYS A 285 -1.62 -11.83 -45.76
C LYS A 285 -2.86 -11.15 -46.35
N GLY A 286 -2.77 -9.83 -46.59
CA GLY A 286 -3.85 -9.00 -47.12
C GLY A 286 -4.12 -7.72 -46.31
N ALA A 287 -3.47 -7.53 -45.17
CA ALA A 287 -3.51 -6.25 -44.45
C ALA A 287 -2.76 -5.19 -45.27
N ALA A 288 -3.43 -4.07 -45.58
CA ALA A 288 -2.80 -2.94 -46.25
C ALA A 288 -1.56 -2.49 -45.46
N ASP A 289 -0.45 -2.25 -46.15
CA ASP A 289 0.76 -1.68 -45.57
C ASP A 289 0.44 -0.24 -45.17
N TYR A 290 -0.06 -0.04 -43.95
CA TYR A 290 -0.16 1.27 -43.35
C TYR A 290 1.28 1.71 -43.03
N GLY A 291 1.93 2.29 -44.04
CA GLY A 291 3.25 2.87 -43.93
C GLY A 291 3.29 3.90 -42.81
N GLN A 292 4.44 3.93 -42.12
CA GLN A 292 4.78 4.90 -41.08
C GLN A 292 4.32 6.31 -41.49
N GLU A 293 3.40 6.88 -40.70
CA GLU A 293 2.95 8.25 -40.89
C GLU A 293 4.14 9.20 -40.95
N THR A 294 4.12 10.01 -41.99
CA THR A 294 5.21 10.83 -42.49
C THR A 294 5.57 11.91 -41.46
N ARG A 295 6.74 11.79 -40.85
CA ARG A 295 7.37 12.90 -40.13
C ARG A 295 7.71 13.98 -41.18
N LEU A 296 6.95 15.07 -41.18
CA LEU A 296 7.22 16.26 -41.99
C LEU A 296 8.64 16.78 -41.70
N VAL A 297 9.56 16.49 -42.61
CA VAL A 297 10.88 17.12 -42.69
C VAL A 297 10.70 18.37 -43.55
N THR A 298 10.75 19.54 -42.91
CA THR A 298 10.88 20.80 -43.63
C THR A 298 12.32 20.91 -44.08
N THR A 299 12.55 20.94 -45.39
CA THR A 299 13.85 21.24 -45.98
C THR A 299 14.22 22.70 -45.70
N SER A 300 15.37 22.92 -45.07
CA SER A 300 16.08 24.19 -45.16
C SER A 300 17.55 23.88 -45.38
N THR A 301 17.97 23.93 -46.64
CA THR A 301 19.36 24.01 -47.05
C THR A 301 19.92 25.36 -46.61
N ALA A 302 20.81 25.39 -45.61
CA ALA A 302 21.85 26.42 -45.52
C ALA A 302 22.94 26.02 -44.50
N PHE A 303 24.18 26.16 -44.95
CA PHE A 303 25.45 26.26 -44.22
C PHE A 303 26.22 24.99 -43.82
N ASP A 304 27.25 24.73 -44.63
CA ASP A 304 28.51 24.11 -44.24
C ASP A 304 29.30 25.00 -43.23
N GLU A 305 29.99 24.30 -42.31
CA GLU A 305 31.12 24.67 -41.42
C GLU A 305 30.95 25.50 -40.11
N PRO A 306 31.84 25.32 -39.08
CA PRO A 306 32.80 24.22 -38.82
C PRO A 306 32.76 23.63 -37.38
N GLU A 307 33.45 22.49 -37.23
CA GLU A 307 33.56 21.54 -36.11
C GLU A 307 34.09 22.05 -34.74
N LYS A 308 33.99 23.33 -34.37
CA LYS A 308 34.51 23.82 -33.08
C LYS A 308 33.61 23.61 -31.86
N ASN A 309 32.30 23.38 -32.04
CA ASN A 309 31.36 23.22 -30.91
C ASN A 309 31.35 21.81 -30.29
N ARG A 310 31.71 20.77 -31.05
CA ARG A 310 31.67 19.38 -30.53
C ARG A 310 32.68 19.13 -29.41
N GLN A 311 33.84 19.79 -29.43
CA GLN A 311 34.84 19.65 -28.36
C GLN A 311 34.40 20.36 -27.07
N HIS A 312 33.75 21.53 -27.17
CA HIS A 312 33.25 22.24 -26.00
C HIS A 312 32.09 21.50 -25.32
N ASP A 313 31.17 20.93 -26.10
CA ASP A 313 30.03 20.15 -25.59
C ASP A 313 30.49 18.84 -24.94
N THR A 314 31.52 18.19 -25.50
CA THR A 314 32.08 16.94 -24.94
C THR A 314 32.79 17.20 -23.60
N ILE A 315 33.55 18.29 -23.48
CA ILE A 315 34.24 18.66 -22.23
C ILE A 315 33.21 19.08 -21.15
N THR A 316 32.18 19.83 -21.53
CA THR A 316 31.09 20.25 -20.62
C THR A 316 30.29 19.05 -20.12
N PHE A 317 30.01 18.09 -21.00
CA PHE A 317 29.30 16.87 -20.64
C PHE A 317 30.14 15.97 -19.71
N GLN A 318 31.44 15.83 -19.97
CA GLN A 318 32.37 15.07 -19.12
C GLN A 318 32.57 15.69 -17.73
N LEU A 319 32.63 17.02 -17.63
CA LEU A 319 32.69 17.74 -16.35
C LEU A 319 31.40 17.52 -15.54
N SER A 320 30.23 17.61 -16.17
CA SER A 320 28.95 17.34 -15.50
C SER A 320 28.82 15.89 -15.02
N ALA A 321 29.31 14.93 -15.82
CA ALA A 321 29.29 13.52 -15.46
C ALA A 321 30.23 13.19 -14.29
N LYS A 322 31.34 13.93 -14.16
CA LYS A 322 32.27 13.82 -13.04
C LYS A 322 31.66 14.40 -11.75
N GLU A 323 31.03 15.57 -11.82
CA GLU A 323 30.32 16.20 -10.71
C GLU A 323 29.18 15.31 -10.18
N TRP A 324 28.40 14.70 -11.09
CA TRP A 324 27.35 13.74 -10.72
C TRP A 324 27.91 12.50 -10.01
N ARG A 325 29.07 12.01 -10.45
CA ARG A 325 29.72 10.83 -9.85
C ARG A 325 30.27 11.15 -8.46
N GLU A 326 30.81 12.34 -8.26
CA GLU A 326 31.27 12.83 -6.96
C GLU A 326 30.10 13.03 -5.98
N ARG A 327 28.97 13.58 -6.45
CA ARG A 327 27.74 13.70 -5.65
C ARG A 327 27.17 12.34 -5.25
N PHE A 328 27.10 11.41 -6.21
CA PHE A 328 26.64 10.05 -5.95
C PHE A 328 27.52 9.34 -4.92
N ASN A 329 28.85 9.44 -5.04
CA ASN A 329 29.77 8.85 -4.07
C ASN A 329 29.65 9.49 -2.67
N ALA A 330 29.41 10.80 -2.59
CA ALA A 330 29.15 11.48 -1.32
C ALA A 330 27.83 11.01 -0.67
N GLU A 331 26.78 10.82 -1.46
CA GLU A 331 25.50 10.27 -0.99
C GLU A 331 25.65 8.82 -0.49
N VAL A 332 26.44 8.00 -1.19
CA VAL A 332 26.76 6.64 -0.76
C VAL A 332 27.51 6.65 0.58
N ALA A 333 28.51 7.53 0.75
CA ALA A 333 29.26 7.64 2.00
C ALA A 333 28.37 8.09 3.18
N ILE A 334 27.44 9.03 2.96
CA ILE A 334 26.47 9.46 3.98
C ILE A 334 25.56 8.28 4.34
N LYS A 335 25.10 7.51 3.36
CA LYS A 335 24.25 6.34 3.59
C LYS A 335 24.98 5.26 4.40
N GLU A 336 26.24 4.97 4.08
CA GLU A 336 27.07 4.01 4.83
C GLU A 336 27.28 4.46 6.28
N ALA A 337 27.54 5.75 6.51
CA ALA A 337 27.66 6.31 7.86
C ALA A 337 26.35 6.16 8.68
N LEU A 338 25.20 6.45 8.06
CA LEU A 338 23.89 6.26 8.70
C LEU A 338 23.56 4.78 8.95
N GLU A 339 24.03 3.86 8.09
CA GLU A 339 23.87 2.42 8.31
C GLU A 339 24.69 1.93 9.51
N ILE A 340 25.89 2.47 9.72
CA ILE A 340 26.72 2.19 10.90
C ILE A 340 26.04 2.71 12.17
N GLU A 341 25.53 3.95 12.15
CA GLU A 341 24.82 4.54 13.30
C GLU A 341 23.54 3.76 13.64
N MET A 342 22.77 3.37 12.63
CA MET A 342 21.59 2.52 12.79
C MET A 342 21.96 1.14 13.38
N MET A 343 23.12 0.60 13.04
CA MET A 343 23.61 -0.66 13.62
C MET A 343 23.96 -0.50 15.10
N GLY A 344 24.54 0.64 15.50
CA GLY A 344 24.78 1.00 16.91
C GLY A 344 23.48 1.10 17.71
N ILE A 345 22.51 1.88 17.22
CA ILE A 345 21.19 2.05 17.85
C ILE A 345 20.45 0.71 17.99
N LYS A 346 20.61 -0.21 17.02
CA LYS A 346 20.03 -1.56 17.13
C LYS A 346 20.70 -2.39 18.22
N GLY A 347 22.01 -2.23 18.43
CA GLY A 347 22.74 -2.86 19.52
C GLY A 347 22.22 -2.39 20.88
N GLU A 348 22.16 -1.08 21.08
CA GLU A 348 21.64 -0.46 22.32
C GLU A 348 20.18 -0.89 22.60
N ASN A 349 19.33 -0.93 21.58
CA ASN A 349 17.97 -1.42 21.74
C ASN A 349 17.89 -2.91 22.13
N ALA A 350 18.82 -3.74 21.66
CA ALA A 350 18.87 -5.16 22.04
C ALA A 350 19.28 -5.33 23.51
N GLU A 351 20.21 -4.50 23.99
CA GLU A 351 20.62 -4.47 25.40
C GLU A 351 19.45 -4.01 26.29
N LEU A 352 18.79 -2.90 25.94
CA LEU A 352 17.63 -2.40 26.68
C LEU A 352 16.48 -3.41 26.73
N LEU A 353 16.21 -4.13 25.64
CA LEU A 353 15.20 -5.19 25.63
C LEU A 353 15.55 -6.35 26.57
N THR A 354 16.84 -6.66 26.69
CA THR A 354 17.33 -7.69 27.62
C THR A 354 17.17 -7.24 29.07
N GLU A 355 17.47 -5.97 29.37
CA GLU A 355 17.29 -5.38 30.69
C GLU A 355 15.80 -5.30 31.10
N ILE A 356 14.92 -4.86 30.19
CA ILE A 356 13.46 -4.86 30.42
C ILE A 356 12.95 -6.27 30.72
N LYS A 357 13.45 -7.29 30.03
CA LYS A 357 13.06 -8.67 30.28
C LYS A 357 13.47 -9.12 31.68
N ALA A 358 14.70 -8.80 32.11
CA ALA A 358 15.18 -9.12 33.45
C ALA A 358 14.34 -8.42 34.54
N LEU A 359 14.03 -7.13 34.36
CA LEU A 359 13.18 -6.37 35.28
C LEU A 359 11.76 -6.96 35.40
N ARG A 360 11.18 -7.41 34.28
CA ARG A 360 9.86 -8.07 34.29
C ARG A 360 9.89 -9.41 35.01
N GLU A 361 10.97 -10.18 34.88
CA GLU A 361 11.14 -11.44 35.62
C GLU A 361 11.28 -11.17 37.13
N GLU A 362 12.01 -10.13 37.52
CA GLU A 362 12.13 -9.69 38.92
C GLU A 362 10.78 -9.22 39.50
N GLU A 363 10.03 -8.40 38.75
CA GLU A 363 8.70 -7.95 39.15
C GLU A 363 7.72 -9.13 39.30
N ALA A 364 7.77 -10.12 38.41
CA ALA A 364 6.97 -11.34 38.51
C ALA A 364 7.33 -12.19 39.73
N THR A 365 8.61 -12.24 40.14
CA THR A 365 9.00 -12.87 41.42
C THR A 365 8.44 -12.11 42.61
N ARG A 366 8.60 -10.79 42.63
CA ARG A 366 8.14 -9.92 43.74
C ARG A 366 6.63 -9.98 43.93
N THR A 367 5.88 -10.06 42.83
CA THR A 367 4.40 -10.20 42.86
C THR A 367 3.98 -11.53 43.48
N ARG A 368 4.63 -12.64 43.11
CA ARG A 368 4.37 -13.96 43.70
C ARG A 368 4.69 -14.01 45.20
N ASP A 369 5.75 -13.34 45.63
CA ASP A 369 6.10 -13.29 47.05
C ASP A 369 5.10 -12.45 47.86
N LEU A 370 4.60 -11.35 47.29
CA LEU A 370 3.52 -10.56 47.88
C LEU A 370 2.21 -11.35 48.00
N GLU A 371 1.87 -12.17 47.00
CA GLU A 371 0.70 -13.06 47.06
C GLU A 371 0.82 -14.08 48.20
N LYS A 372 1.98 -14.74 48.33
CA LYS A 372 2.25 -15.65 49.45
C LYS A 372 2.15 -14.96 50.82
N ALA A 373 2.70 -13.75 50.93
CA ALA A 373 2.62 -12.97 52.16
C ALA A 373 1.16 -12.61 52.49
N ARG A 374 0.35 -12.27 51.48
CA ARG A 374 -1.08 -11.99 51.63
C ARG A 374 -1.85 -13.23 52.10
N GLU A 375 -1.58 -14.40 51.54
CA GLU A 375 -2.18 -15.67 51.98
C GLU A 375 -1.84 -15.97 53.44
N ALA A 376 -0.58 -15.81 53.85
CA ALA A 376 -0.16 -16.01 55.24
C ALA A 376 -0.86 -15.04 56.22
N LEU A 377 -1.06 -13.79 55.83
CA LEU A 377 -1.80 -12.80 56.60
C LEU A 377 -3.29 -13.17 56.72
N LEU A 378 -3.91 -13.64 55.63
CA LEU A 378 -5.31 -14.11 55.64
C LEU A 378 -5.50 -15.29 56.61
N VAL A 379 -4.62 -16.28 56.55
CA VAL A 379 -4.64 -17.43 57.47
C VAL A 379 -4.48 -16.97 58.93
N SER A 380 -3.52 -16.08 59.19
CA SER A 380 -3.29 -15.54 60.54
C SER A 380 -4.50 -14.76 61.06
N SER A 381 -5.13 -13.95 60.20
CA SER A 381 -6.35 -13.20 60.54
C SER A 381 -7.51 -14.15 60.91
N HIS A 382 -7.69 -15.23 60.16
CA HIS A 382 -8.73 -16.23 60.45
C HIS A 382 -8.50 -16.89 61.82
N ILE A 383 -7.28 -17.31 62.10
CA ILE A 383 -6.92 -17.91 63.41
C ILE A 383 -7.20 -16.95 64.56
N LEU A 384 -6.88 -15.66 64.39
CA LEU A 384 -7.13 -14.64 65.41
C LEU A 384 -8.64 -14.42 65.63
N GLN A 385 -9.44 -14.42 64.56
CA GLN A 385 -10.90 -14.31 64.64
C GLN A 385 -11.52 -15.50 65.37
N GLU A 386 -11.10 -16.73 65.06
CA GLU A 386 -11.56 -17.94 65.76
C GLU A 386 -11.21 -17.91 67.26
N ARG A 387 -9.99 -17.49 67.60
CA ARG A 387 -9.56 -17.36 69.00
C ARG A 387 -10.37 -16.30 69.74
N ALA A 388 -10.64 -15.16 69.11
CA ALA A 388 -11.45 -14.09 69.69
C ALA A 388 -12.89 -14.56 69.94
N LEU A 389 -13.48 -15.28 68.99
CA LEU A 389 -14.83 -15.85 69.13
C LEU A 389 -14.88 -16.83 70.31
N LYS A 390 -13.93 -17.76 70.39
CA LYS A 390 -13.85 -18.73 71.48
C LYS A 390 -13.68 -18.07 72.84
N ALA A 391 -12.81 -17.06 72.93
CA ALA A 391 -12.62 -16.29 74.16
C ALA A 391 -13.91 -15.57 74.59
N SER A 392 -14.69 -15.05 73.64
CA SER A 392 -15.99 -14.44 73.91
C SER A 392 -17.01 -15.46 74.43
N GLU A 393 -17.08 -16.66 73.83
CA GLU A 393 -17.95 -17.75 74.28
C GLU A 393 -17.60 -18.23 75.69
N ASP A 394 -16.29 -18.39 75.97
CA ASP A 394 -15.82 -18.81 77.29
C ASP A 394 -16.09 -17.74 78.35
N SER A 395 -15.93 -16.46 78.01
CA SER A 395 -16.32 -15.34 78.90
C SER A 395 -17.82 -15.36 79.20
N GLN A 396 -18.68 -15.60 78.19
CA GLN A 396 -20.13 -15.67 78.39
C GLN A 396 -20.54 -16.80 79.33
N LYS A 397 -19.92 -17.99 79.19
CA LYS A 397 -20.16 -19.14 80.07
C LYS A 397 -19.79 -18.83 81.53
N ILE A 398 -18.71 -18.11 81.76
CA ILE A 398 -18.29 -17.70 83.12
C ILE A 398 -19.28 -16.72 83.73
N THR A 399 -19.83 -15.76 82.96
CA THR A 399 -20.85 -14.83 83.47
C THR A 399 -22.22 -15.46 83.73
N HIS A 400 -22.50 -16.64 83.18
CA HIS A 400 -23.76 -17.36 83.37
C HIS A 400 -23.71 -18.48 84.43
N ALA A 401 -22.52 -18.79 84.96
CA ALA A 401 -22.29 -19.71 86.08
C ALA A 401 -22.17 -18.91 87.38
#